data_AF-A0AAF0UTH1-F1
#
_entry.id   AF-A0AAF0UTH1-F1
#
_cell.length_a   1.000
_cell.length_b   1.000
_cell.length_c   1.000
_cell.angle_alpha   90.00
_cell.angle_beta   90.00
_cell.angle_gamma   90.00
#
_symmetry.space_group_name_H-M   'P 1'
#
loop_
_entity.id
_entity.type
_entity.pdbx_description
1 polymer ?
#
loop_
_entity_poly.entity_id
_entity_poly.type
_entity_poly.pdbx_seq_one_letter_code
_entity_poly.pdbx_strand_id
1 'polypeptide(L)' 'MSIKPNMGRQMIKIAKIDVNNHLQVTFSKRCSGLFKKAGELCTLCGVEIAIIIFSHSRKA' A
#
# COMPACT_ATOMS: atom_id res chain seq x y z
N MET A 1 -33.64 2.94 7.64
CA MET A 1 -32.25 2.45 7.64
C MET A 1 -31.39 3.47 6.92
N SER A 2 -30.35 4.02 7.54
CA SER A 2 -29.49 5.02 6.89
C SER A 2 -28.51 4.32 5.95
N ILE A 3 -28.57 4.60 4.65
CA ILE A 3 -27.68 4.01 3.65
C ILE A 3 -26.30 4.66 3.81
N LYS A 4 -25.29 3.86 4.17
CA LYS A 4 -23.90 4.33 4.22
C LYS A 4 -23.32 4.37 2.80
N PRO A 5 -22.59 5.42 2.42
CA PRO A 5 -22.05 5.56 1.06
C PRO A 5 -20.91 4.58 0.74
N ASN A 6 -20.22 4.06 1.76
CA ASN A 6 -19.23 2.99 1.58
C ASN A 6 -19.09 2.13 2.84
N MET A 7 -18.39 1.00 2.68
CA MET A 7 -18.12 0.04 3.76
C MET A 7 -16.89 0.39 4.60
N GLY A 8 -16.18 1.48 4.33
CA GLY A 8 -14.95 1.85 5.03
C GLY A 8 -13.78 0.89 4.79
N ARG A 9 -12.78 0.93 5.68
CA ARG A 9 -11.64 0.00 5.63
C ARG A 9 -12.09 -1.38 6.11
N GLN A 10 -11.95 -2.38 5.24
CA GLN A 10 -12.25 -3.76 5.55
C GLN A 10 -10.96 -4.53 5.86
N MET A 11 -11.03 -5.44 6.84
CA MET A 11 -9.93 -6.36 7.11
C MET A 11 -9.84 -7.40 6.00
N ILE A 12 -8.61 -7.72 5.58
CA ILE A 12 -8.31 -8.74 4.58
C ILE A 12 -7.25 -9.69 5.14
N LYS A 13 -7.24 -10.93 4.65
CA LYS A 13 -6.21 -11.92 5.00
C LYS A 13 -4.83 -11.43 4.52
N ILE A 14 -3.78 -11.71 5.29
CA ILE A 14 -2.39 -11.46 4.88
C ILE A 14 -1.92 -12.64 4.02
N ALA A 15 -2.45 -12.68 2.80
CA ALA A 15 -2.14 -13.66 1.76
C ALA A 15 -2.16 -12.96 0.40
N LYS A 16 -1.76 -13.67 -0.68
CA LYS A 16 -1.88 -13.15 -2.04
C LYS A 16 -3.37 -12.89 -2.35
N ILE A 17 -3.66 -11.72 -2.93
CA ILE A 17 -5.01 -11.35 -3.35
C ILE A 17 -5.25 -11.95 -4.75
N ASP A 18 -6.25 -12.80 -4.90
CA ASP A 18 -6.53 -13.49 -6.17
C ASP A 18 -7.07 -12.55 -7.26
N VAL A 19 -7.90 -11.57 -6.87
CA VAL A 19 -8.50 -10.62 -7.81
C VAL A 19 -7.48 -9.57 -8.22
N ASN A 20 -7.06 -9.61 -9.49
CA ASN A 20 -5.98 -8.77 -10.03
C ASN A 20 -6.21 -7.25 -9.81
N ASN A 21 -7.44 -6.75 -10.02
CA ASN A 21 -7.75 -5.34 -9.78
C ASN A 21 -7.55 -4.93 -8.31
N HIS A 22 -8.01 -5.77 -7.37
CA HIS A 22 -7.82 -5.52 -5.94
C HIS A 22 -6.34 -5.63 -5.55
N LEU A 23 -5.60 -6.57 -6.13
CA LEU A 23 -4.16 -6.71 -5.93
C LEU A 23 -3.42 -5.46 -6.40
N GLN A 24 -3.69 -4.96 -7.62
CA GLN A 24 -3.05 -3.76 -8.15
C GLN A 24 -3.36 -2.51 -7.32
N VAL A 25 -4.63 -2.29 -6.97
CA VAL A 25 -5.02 -1.13 -6.14
C VAL A 25 -4.41 -1.22 -4.73
N THR A 26 -4.38 -2.42 -4.14
CA THR A 26 -3.77 -2.63 -2.82
C THR A 26 -2.26 -2.43 -2.86
N PHE A 27 -1.60 -2.92 -3.91
CA PHE A 27 -0.18 -2.69 -4.15
C PHE A 27 0.13 -1.19 -4.21
N SER A 28 -0.56 -0.43 -5.06
CA SER A 28 -0.31 1.02 -5.20
C SER A 28 -0.53 1.78 -3.88
N LYS A 29 -1.61 1.47 -3.16
CA LYS A 29 -1.90 2.11 -1.86
C LYS A 29 -0.86 1.76 -0.79
N ARG A 30 -0.43 0.49 -0.70
CA ARG A 30 0.58 0.05 0.27
C ARG A 30 1.97 0.57 -0.07
N CYS A 31 2.34 0.56 -1.34
CA CYS A 31 3.61 1.09 -1.84
C CYS A 31 3.74 2.58 -1.48
N SER A 32 2.72 3.39 -1.77
CA SER A 32 2.68 4.80 -1.38
C SER A 32 2.79 5.00 0.14
N GLY A 33 2.07 4.20 0.93
CA GLY A 33 2.17 4.23 2.39
C GLY A 33 3.55 3.85 2.92
N LEU A 34 4.21 2.87 2.30
CA LEU A 34 5.56 2.43 2.66
C LEU A 34 6.59 3.52 2.41
N PHE A 35 6.57 4.16 1.23
CA PHE A 35 7.47 5.28 0.93
C PHE A 35 7.28 6.46 1.87
N LYS A 36 6.03 6.79 2.22
CA LYS A 36 5.75 7.83 3.21
C LYS A 36 6.40 7.49 4.56
N LYS A 37 6.25 6.25 5.03
CA LYS A 37 6.83 5.80 6.31
C LYS A 37 8.35 5.78 6.28
N ALA A 38 8.94 5.39 5.16
CA ALA A 38 10.39 5.44 4.96
C ALA A 38 10.92 6.88 5.02
N GLY A 39 10.25 7.82 4.36
CA GLY A 39 10.61 9.24 4.43
C GLY A 39 10.49 9.81 5.85
N GLU A 40 9.43 9.47 6.58
CA GLU A 40 9.26 9.83 7.98
C GLU A 40 10.43 9.29 8.84
N LEU A 41 10.80 8.01 8.68
CA LEU A 41 11.93 7.41 9.39
C LEU A 41 13.27 8.05 9.04
N CYS A 42 13.53 8.28 7.76
CA CYS A 42 14.72 8.95 7.26
C CYS A 42 14.87 10.34 7.90
N THR A 43 13.76 11.10 7.99
CA THR A 43 13.74 12.45 8.57
C THR A 43 13.91 12.43 10.09
N LEU A 44 13.20 11.54 10.79
CA LEU A 44 13.20 11.49 12.26
C LEU A 44 14.49 10.96 12.84
N CYS A 45 15.12 9.98 12.18
CA CYS A 45 16.31 9.31 12.68
C CYS A 45 17.59 9.81 12.00
N GLY A 46 17.50 10.60 10.93
CA GLY A 46 18.67 11.07 10.18
C GLY A 46 19.44 9.94 9.49
N VAL A 47 18.73 8.89 9.05
CA VAL A 47 19.31 7.68 8.45
C VAL A 47 18.97 7.56 6.97
N GLU A 48 19.89 7.02 6.19
CA GLU A 48 19.63 6.70 4.77
C GLU A 48 18.87 5.37 4.65
N ILE A 49 17.82 5.35 3.82
CA ILE A 49 16.96 4.17 3.62
C ILE A 49 16.82 3.90 2.12
N ALA A 50 17.09 2.67 1.70
CA ALA A 50 16.86 2.19 0.33
C ALA A 50 15.71 1.17 0.31
N ILE A 51 14.79 1.30 -0.67
CA ILE A 51 13.66 0.39 -0.86
C ILE A 51 13.58 -0.02 -2.33
N ILE A 52 13.50 -1.33 -2.58
CA ILE A 52 13.35 -1.91 -3.93
C ILE A 52 12.03 -2.67 -3.98
N ILE A 53 11.17 -2.32 -4.95
CA ILE A 53 9.84 -2.93 -5.12
C ILE A 53 9.66 -3.32 -6.58
N PHE A 54 9.22 -4.55 -6.83
CA PHE A 54 8.85 -5.03 -8.15
C PHE A 54 7.33 -5.01 -8.30
N SER A 55 6.84 -4.23 -9.25
CA SER A 55 5.44 -4.21 -9.64
C SER A 55 5.15 -5.33 -10.64
N HIS A 56 3.94 -5.90 -10.56
CA HIS A 56 3.48 -6.91 -11.53
C HIS A 56 3.06 -6.29 -12.86
N SER A 57 2.65 -5.01 -12.83
CA SER A 57 2.50 -4.19 -14.03
C SER A 57 3.89 -3.65 -14.34
N ARG A 58 4.43 -3.81 -15.55
CA ARG A 58 5.77 -3.33 -15.96
C ARG A 58 5.90 -1.79 -15.99
N LYS A 59 5.36 -1.10 -14.99
CA LYS A 59 5.41 0.34 -14.77
C LYS A 59 6.15 0.58 -13.46
N ALA A 60 7.14 1.46 -13.54
CA ALA A 60 7.85 2.02 -12.40
C ALA A 60 6.89 2.82 -11.51
#